data_AF-A0A3D1DS68-F1
#
_entry.id   AF-A0A3D1DS68-F1
#
_cell.length_a   1.000
_cell.length_b   1.000
_cell.length_c   1.000
_cell.angle_alpha   90.00
_cell.angle_beta   90.00
_cell.angle_gamma   90.00
#
_symmetry.space_group_name_H-M   'P 1'
#
loop_
_entity.id
_entity.type
_entity.pdbx_description
1 polymer ?
#
loop_
_entity_poly.entity_id
_entity_poly.type
_entity_poly.pdbx_seq_one_letter_code
_entity_poly.pdbx_strand_id
1 'polypeptide(L)'
;KQKWPTGIAIVSTGVEPAIIAPTGRKSGIRLNQVEYVRIEGFRVEVKGKPTGVVLAGAQDRVQLENLVIDGFTESGIDLQGAAGEPSQDALRLIDLRLTAGGAAAVGVRLSEGVYDTSHVEITGCRLIGPQRAGIQLTDTATYVAVSRTVVQSAGAALEFSGENRTWRHLKIHNNTFSKVQRGLVFEHMPTDNSDNVTIRRNLFHEIEGPECLVENGYVELQFSQMVSTAGSITENWSTRTAPADLKKGERELMLPGLKQQRGVKVEFSSTDPAASDFLEPRDGTLPRRGPGNPKDPAFIGAQPFRARR
;
A
#
# COMPACT_ATOMS: atom_id res chain seq x y z
N LYS A 1 -28.66 -7.27 -13.39
CA LYS A 1 -29.63 -6.18 -13.13
C LYS A 1 -28.93 -5.14 -12.28
N GLN A 2 -28.75 -3.93 -12.81
CA GLN A 2 -28.10 -2.82 -12.09
C GLN A 2 -28.94 -2.45 -10.86
N LYS A 3 -28.35 -2.57 -9.66
CA LYS A 3 -29.05 -2.33 -8.38
C LYS A 3 -28.92 -0.88 -7.88
N TRP A 4 -27.97 -0.12 -8.44
CA TRP A 4 -27.63 1.23 -8.00
C TRP A 4 -27.60 2.21 -9.18
N PRO A 5 -28.04 3.47 -9.00
CA PRO A 5 -27.79 4.50 -10.02
C PRO A 5 -26.28 4.68 -10.21
N THR A 6 -25.84 4.88 -11.46
CA THR A 6 -24.43 5.15 -11.79
C THR A 6 -24.08 6.61 -11.51
N GLY A 7 -22.80 6.86 -11.20
CA GLY A 7 -22.26 8.22 -11.07
C GLY A 7 -22.58 8.91 -9.75
N ILE A 8 -22.67 8.14 -8.66
CA ILE A 8 -22.92 8.71 -7.33
C ILE A 8 -21.64 9.32 -6.79
N ALA A 9 -21.67 10.61 -6.47
CA ALA A 9 -20.62 11.28 -5.72
C ALA A 9 -21.16 11.76 -4.37
N ILE A 10 -20.51 11.36 -3.29
CA ILE A 10 -20.78 11.81 -1.92
C ILE A 10 -19.53 12.55 -1.45
N VAL A 11 -19.62 13.87 -1.27
CA VAL A 11 -18.47 14.74 -1.02
C VAL A 11 -18.72 15.60 0.21
N SER A 12 -17.76 15.63 1.13
CA SER A 12 -17.71 16.63 2.19
C SER A 12 -16.90 17.84 1.73
N THR A 13 -17.53 19.01 1.65
CA THR A 13 -16.91 20.26 1.16
C THR A 13 -16.60 21.28 2.26
N GLY A 14 -16.87 20.91 3.52
CA GLY A 14 -16.62 21.78 4.67
C GLY A 14 -15.12 21.97 4.94
N VAL A 15 -14.77 23.08 5.58
CA VAL A 15 -13.40 23.32 6.08
C VAL A 15 -13.00 22.23 7.08
N GLU A 16 -13.97 21.80 7.90
CA GLU A 16 -13.85 20.61 8.72
C GLU A 16 -14.53 19.42 8.02
N PRO A 17 -13.87 18.26 7.92
CA PRO A 17 -14.47 17.04 7.36
C PRO A 17 -15.75 16.64 8.09
N ALA A 18 -16.81 16.33 7.33
CA ALA A 18 -17.99 15.71 7.90
C ALA A 18 -17.64 14.34 8.50
N ILE A 19 -18.25 14.03 9.64
CA ILE A 19 -17.94 12.83 10.42
C ILE A 19 -18.97 11.72 10.14
N ILE A 20 -18.47 10.55 9.76
CA ILE A 20 -19.22 9.29 9.69
C ILE A 20 -18.90 8.49 10.96
N ALA A 21 -19.85 8.46 11.90
CA ALA A 21 -19.70 7.77 13.17
C ALA A 21 -20.79 6.68 13.34
N PRO A 22 -20.56 5.44 12.86
CA PRO A 22 -21.56 4.38 12.97
C PRO A 22 -21.79 3.95 14.41
N THR A 23 -23.00 3.53 14.78
CA THR A 23 -23.27 2.96 16.12
C THR A 23 -22.87 1.48 16.21
N GLY A 24 -22.50 1.04 17.41
CA GLY A 24 -22.10 -0.35 17.67
C GLY A 24 -20.81 -0.76 16.95
N ARG A 25 -20.73 -2.03 16.52
CA ARG A 25 -19.57 -2.63 15.83
C ARG A 25 -19.61 -2.51 14.30
N LYS A 26 -20.49 -1.67 13.75
CA LYS A 26 -20.63 -1.51 12.29
C LYS A 26 -19.44 -0.72 11.72
N SER A 27 -19.08 -1.01 10.47
CA SER A 27 -18.17 -0.17 9.70
C SER A 27 -18.83 1.17 9.38
N GLY A 28 -18.01 2.21 9.17
CA GLY A 28 -18.52 3.54 8.82
C GLY A 28 -19.03 3.58 7.38
N ILE A 29 -18.27 3.00 6.46
CA ILE A 29 -18.67 2.85 5.06
C ILE A 29 -18.70 1.35 4.73
N ARG A 30 -19.73 0.93 3.99
CA ARG A 30 -19.80 -0.41 3.41
C ARG A 30 -20.37 -0.34 2.00
N LEU A 31 -19.58 -0.74 1.02
CA LEU A 31 -19.99 -0.86 -0.38
C LEU A 31 -19.95 -2.33 -0.78
N ASN A 32 -21.01 -2.80 -1.44
CA ASN A 32 -21.14 -4.19 -1.86
C ASN A 32 -21.66 -4.26 -3.29
N GLN A 33 -20.81 -4.65 -4.23
CA GLN A 33 -21.13 -4.75 -5.65
C GLN A 33 -21.74 -3.45 -6.18
N VAL A 34 -20.96 -2.37 -6.11
CA VAL A 34 -21.37 -1.03 -6.58
C VAL A 34 -20.44 -0.56 -7.68
N GLU A 35 -20.94 0.33 -8.51
CA GLU A 35 -20.21 0.84 -9.67
C GLU A 35 -20.33 2.37 -9.70
N TYR A 36 -19.29 3.07 -10.15
CA TYR A 36 -19.27 4.53 -10.34
C TYR A 36 -19.60 5.32 -9.06
N VAL A 37 -19.04 4.90 -7.92
CA VAL A 37 -19.22 5.58 -6.63
C VAL A 37 -17.95 6.32 -6.24
N ARG A 38 -18.05 7.62 -5.97
CA ARG A 38 -16.98 8.44 -5.38
C ARG A 38 -17.37 8.90 -3.99
N ILE A 39 -16.51 8.66 -3.00
CA ILE A 39 -16.67 9.16 -1.63
C ILE A 39 -15.42 9.97 -1.28
N GLU A 40 -15.60 11.24 -0.93
CA GLU A 40 -14.49 12.17 -0.73
C GLU A 40 -14.62 13.02 0.54
N GLY A 41 -13.50 13.18 1.26
CA GLY A 41 -13.32 14.25 2.24
C GLY A 41 -13.94 14.00 3.60
N PHE A 42 -14.31 12.76 3.93
CA PHE A 42 -14.92 12.42 5.22
C PHE A 42 -13.91 11.97 6.26
N ARG A 43 -14.24 12.25 7.53
CA ARG A 43 -13.65 11.55 8.67
C ARG A 43 -14.55 10.38 9.07
N VAL A 44 -13.99 9.18 9.15
CA VAL A 44 -14.68 7.96 9.60
C VAL A 44 -14.20 7.61 10.99
N GLU A 45 -15.06 7.82 11.99
CA GLU A 45 -14.72 7.60 13.40
C GLU A 45 -15.07 6.18 13.85
N VAL A 46 -14.04 5.34 13.92
CA VAL A 46 -14.13 3.93 14.27
C VAL A 46 -13.26 3.56 15.47
N LYS A 47 -13.02 4.51 16.38
CA LYS A 47 -12.24 4.29 17.59
C LYS A 47 -12.75 3.07 18.38
N GLY A 48 -11.89 2.06 18.52
CA GLY A 48 -12.19 0.82 19.22
C GLY A 48 -13.12 -0.14 18.46
N LYS A 49 -13.46 0.16 17.20
CA LYS A 49 -14.30 -0.70 16.35
C LYS A 49 -13.42 -1.54 15.41
N PRO A 50 -13.91 -2.71 14.97
CA PRO A 50 -13.14 -3.62 14.11
C PRO A 50 -12.63 -2.95 12.84
N THR A 51 -13.55 -2.41 12.03
CA THR A 51 -13.24 -2.00 10.66
C THR A 51 -13.80 -0.63 10.31
N GLY A 52 -12.99 0.20 9.64
CA GLY A 52 -13.38 1.51 9.12
C GLY A 52 -14.31 1.43 7.91
N VAL A 53 -13.80 0.84 6.84
CA VAL A 53 -14.48 0.73 5.54
C VAL A 53 -14.43 -0.72 5.05
N VAL A 54 -15.53 -1.19 4.45
CA VAL A 54 -15.60 -2.51 3.82
C VAL A 54 -16.03 -2.35 2.37
N LEU A 55 -15.24 -2.88 1.43
CA LEU A 55 -15.57 -2.99 0.01
C LEU A 55 -15.63 -4.47 -0.36
N ALA A 56 -16.75 -4.95 -0.88
CA ALA A 56 -16.93 -6.36 -1.22
C ALA A 56 -17.41 -6.57 -2.65
N GLY A 57 -16.85 -7.56 -3.34
CA GLY A 57 -17.23 -7.92 -4.71
C GLY A 57 -16.79 -6.91 -5.76
N ALA A 58 -17.53 -6.79 -6.86
CA ALA A 58 -17.24 -5.82 -7.92
C ALA A 58 -17.31 -4.37 -7.42
N GLN A 59 -16.34 -3.55 -7.82
CA GLN A 59 -16.14 -2.16 -7.39
C GLN A 59 -15.74 -1.28 -8.58
N ASP A 60 -16.49 -1.40 -9.68
CA ASP A 60 -16.12 -0.79 -10.95
C ASP A 60 -16.11 0.73 -10.84
N ARG A 61 -14.96 1.35 -11.11
CA ARG A 61 -14.75 2.81 -11.02
C ARG A 61 -15.15 3.41 -9.66
N VAL A 62 -15.00 2.64 -8.59
CA VAL A 62 -15.18 3.14 -7.23
C VAL A 62 -13.93 3.90 -6.78
N GLN A 63 -14.12 5.06 -6.16
CA GLN A 63 -13.05 5.94 -5.70
C GLN A 63 -13.32 6.37 -4.26
N LEU A 64 -12.38 6.07 -3.37
CA LEU A 64 -12.32 6.63 -2.02
C LEU A 64 -11.17 7.63 -1.99
N GLU A 65 -11.48 8.89 -1.71
CA GLU A 65 -10.52 10.00 -1.81
C GLU A 65 -10.47 10.81 -0.51
N ASN A 66 -9.28 11.23 -0.08
CA ASN A 66 -9.12 12.19 1.01
C ASN A 66 -9.87 11.79 2.31
N LEU A 67 -9.98 10.49 2.60
CA LEU A 67 -10.64 10.02 3.83
C LEU A 67 -9.66 9.95 4.99
N VAL A 68 -10.15 10.28 6.18
CA VAL A 68 -9.45 10.07 7.45
C VAL A 68 -10.15 8.96 8.22
N ILE A 69 -9.48 7.86 8.51
CA ILE A 69 -10.04 6.72 9.25
C ILE A 69 -9.19 6.50 10.51
N ASP A 70 -9.78 6.75 11.68
CA ASP A 70 -9.04 6.76 12.94
C ASP A 70 -9.56 5.68 13.92
N GLY A 71 -8.62 4.93 14.50
CA GLY A 71 -8.81 4.10 15.69
C GLY A 71 -9.39 2.70 15.47
N PHE A 72 -9.29 2.15 14.25
CA PHE A 72 -9.73 0.78 13.94
C PHE A 72 -8.87 -0.29 14.63
N THR A 73 -9.46 -1.40 15.05
CA THR A 73 -8.75 -2.45 15.80
C THR A 73 -8.38 -3.68 14.98
N GLU A 74 -9.06 -3.92 13.85
CA GLU A 74 -8.78 -5.05 12.95
C GLU A 74 -8.30 -4.56 11.58
N SER A 75 -9.06 -3.68 10.91
CA SER A 75 -8.68 -3.14 9.60
C SER A 75 -9.15 -1.71 9.37
N GLY A 76 -8.34 -0.86 8.76
CA GLY A 76 -8.81 0.47 8.35
C GLY A 76 -9.74 0.36 7.15
N ILE A 77 -9.30 -0.38 6.13
CA ILE A 77 -10.08 -0.77 4.96
C ILE A 77 -9.97 -2.28 4.76
N ASP A 78 -11.10 -2.93 4.52
CA ASP A 78 -11.19 -4.36 4.20
C ASP A 78 -11.77 -4.55 2.79
N LEU A 79 -10.95 -5.04 1.88
CA LEU A 79 -11.28 -5.36 0.49
C LEU A 79 -11.56 -6.86 0.39
N GLN A 80 -12.84 -7.24 0.43
CA GLN A 80 -13.29 -8.63 0.48
C GLN A 80 -13.58 -9.15 -0.92
N GLY A 81 -12.57 -9.74 -1.56
CA GLY A 81 -12.62 -10.14 -2.96
C GLY A 81 -13.04 -8.98 -3.85
N ALA A 82 -12.44 -7.81 -3.59
CA ALA A 82 -12.79 -6.58 -4.28
C ALA A 82 -12.12 -6.53 -5.65
N ALA A 83 -12.92 -6.39 -6.70
CA ALA A 83 -12.43 -6.37 -8.08
C ALA A 83 -12.90 -5.09 -8.78
N GLY A 84 -11.95 -4.33 -9.34
CA GLY A 84 -12.25 -3.29 -10.32
C GLY A 84 -12.40 -3.86 -11.73
N GLU A 85 -12.83 -3.01 -12.67
CA GLU A 85 -13.07 -3.40 -14.06
C GLU A 85 -11.77 -3.39 -14.90
N PRO A 86 -11.34 -4.52 -15.50
CA PRO A 86 -10.10 -4.62 -16.27
C PRO A 86 -9.98 -3.68 -17.47
N SER A 87 -11.10 -3.36 -18.11
CA SER A 87 -11.13 -2.54 -19.33
C SER A 87 -11.29 -1.04 -19.06
N GLN A 88 -11.43 -0.62 -17.80
CA GLN A 88 -11.79 0.74 -17.38
C GLN A 88 -10.97 1.20 -16.15
N ASP A 89 -11.39 2.29 -15.50
CA ASP A 89 -10.77 2.77 -14.27
C ASP A 89 -10.88 1.71 -13.14
N ALA A 90 -9.73 1.42 -12.52
CA ALA A 90 -9.58 0.56 -11.35
C ALA A 90 -10.41 1.01 -10.14
N LEU A 91 -10.55 0.14 -9.13
CA LEU A 91 -10.92 0.55 -7.78
C LEU A 91 -9.77 1.40 -7.21
N ARG A 92 -10.04 2.64 -6.78
CA ARG A 92 -8.99 3.57 -6.31
C ARG A 92 -9.17 3.97 -4.85
N LEU A 93 -8.09 3.85 -4.09
CA LEU A 93 -7.91 4.39 -2.75
C LEU A 93 -6.85 5.50 -2.84
N ILE A 94 -7.26 6.76 -2.69
CA ILE A 94 -6.42 7.92 -3.02
C ILE A 94 -6.29 8.85 -1.82
N ASP A 95 -5.05 9.17 -1.44
CA ASP A 95 -4.72 10.19 -0.42
C ASP A 95 -5.44 9.95 0.92
N LEU A 96 -5.57 8.68 1.31
CA LEU A 96 -6.23 8.27 2.55
C LEU A 96 -5.27 8.33 3.74
N ARG A 97 -5.76 8.74 4.91
CA ARG A 97 -5.02 8.65 6.19
C ARG A 97 -5.69 7.66 7.13
N LEU A 98 -4.99 6.57 7.45
CA LEU A 98 -5.48 5.47 8.27
C LEU A 98 -4.61 5.37 9.52
N THR A 99 -5.20 5.62 10.69
CA THR A 99 -4.53 5.53 11.99
C THR A 99 -5.07 4.34 12.76
N ALA A 100 -4.21 3.34 13.02
CA ALA A 100 -4.60 2.15 13.76
C ALA A 100 -4.94 2.46 15.24
N GLY A 101 -5.89 1.72 15.79
CA GLY A 101 -6.25 1.73 17.21
C GLY A 101 -5.42 0.79 18.08
N GLY A 102 -4.54 -0.03 17.49
CA GLY A 102 -3.66 -0.95 18.22
C GLY A 102 -2.79 -1.82 17.33
N ALA A 103 -1.75 -2.43 17.93
CA ALA A 103 -0.69 -3.15 17.23
C ALA A 103 -1.13 -4.42 16.47
N ALA A 104 -2.34 -4.93 16.71
CA ALA A 104 -2.88 -6.07 15.97
C ALA A 104 -3.58 -5.67 14.64
N ALA A 105 -3.86 -4.39 14.46
CA ALA A 105 -4.63 -3.89 13.33
C ALA A 105 -3.84 -3.94 12.01
N VAL A 106 -4.56 -3.87 10.89
CA VAL A 106 -4.01 -3.78 9.53
C VAL A 106 -4.52 -2.50 8.87
N GLY A 107 -3.66 -1.72 8.22
CA GLY A 107 -4.11 -0.52 7.51
C GLY A 107 -5.12 -0.84 6.41
N VAL A 108 -4.68 -1.58 5.38
CA VAL A 108 -5.52 -2.06 4.28
C VAL A 108 -5.39 -3.58 4.16
N ARG A 109 -6.50 -4.30 4.22
CA ARG A 109 -6.56 -5.75 4.04
C ARG A 109 -7.21 -6.08 2.70
N LEU A 110 -6.56 -6.91 1.90
CA LEU A 110 -7.08 -7.56 0.70
C LEU A 110 -7.33 -9.02 1.08
N SER A 111 -8.59 -9.37 1.32
CA SER A 111 -8.98 -10.70 1.75
C SER A 111 -9.78 -11.42 0.68
N GLU A 112 -9.91 -12.74 0.83
CA GLU A 112 -10.77 -13.54 -0.03
C GLU A 112 -12.22 -13.02 0.02
N GLY A 113 -12.94 -13.23 -1.07
CA GLY A 113 -14.34 -12.87 -1.18
C GLY A 113 -15.00 -13.57 -2.37
N VAL A 114 -15.96 -12.88 -3.00
CA VAL A 114 -16.70 -13.43 -4.15
C VAL A 114 -15.83 -13.54 -5.41
N TYR A 115 -14.80 -12.70 -5.52
CA TYR A 115 -13.83 -12.69 -6.60
C TYR A 115 -12.41 -12.71 -6.02
N ASP A 116 -11.43 -13.11 -6.83
CA ASP A 116 -10.04 -12.80 -6.55
C ASP A 116 -9.84 -11.28 -6.61
N THR A 117 -9.04 -10.74 -5.68
CA THR A 117 -8.77 -9.31 -5.67
C THR A 117 -8.07 -8.87 -6.96
N SER A 118 -8.63 -7.88 -7.67
CA SER A 118 -8.02 -7.40 -8.91
C SER A 118 -8.31 -5.94 -9.27
N HIS A 119 -7.40 -5.34 -10.04
CA HIS A 119 -7.52 -3.96 -10.54
C HIS A 119 -7.77 -2.95 -9.40
N VAL A 120 -6.83 -2.93 -8.44
CA VAL A 120 -6.88 -2.06 -7.26
C VAL A 120 -5.67 -1.13 -7.26
N GLU A 121 -5.91 0.16 -7.08
CA GLU A 121 -4.88 1.19 -6.95
C GLU A 121 -4.93 1.83 -5.56
N ILE A 122 -3.84 1.70 -4.80
CA ILE A 122 -3.64 2.32 -3.49
C ILE A 122 -2.56 3.37 -3.66
N THR A 123 -2.95 4.65 -3.62
CA THR A 123 -2.08 5.74 -4.06
C THR A 123 -2.09 6.92 -3.10
N GLY A 124 -0.90 7.38 -2.70
CA GLY A 124 -0.80 8.59 -1.83
C GLY A 124 -1.25 8.37 -0.39
N CYS A 125 -1.52 7.12 0.00
CA CYS A 125 -2.08 6.81 1.30
C CYS A 125 -1.04 6.89 2.43
N ARG A 126 -1.52 7.00 3.67
CA ARG A 126 -0.73 7.02 4.90
C ARG A 126 -1.29 6.00 5.87
N LEU A 127 -0.53 4.96 6.15
CA LEU A 127 -0.90 3.86 7.04
C LEU A 127 -0.04 3.98 8.30
N ILE A 128 -0.64 4.48 9.38
CA ILE A 128 0.07 4.95 10.57
C ILE A 128 -0.24 4.01 11.74
N GLY A 129 0.82 3.41 12.28
CA GLY A 129 0.76 2.49 13.40
C GLY A 129 0.80 3.16 14.79
N PRO A 130 0.94 2.36 15.87
CA PRO A 130 1.35 0.95 15.84
C PRO A 130 0.32 0.03 15.19
N GLN A 131 0.77 -0.81 14.26
CA GLN A 131 -0.07 -1.79 13.55
C GLN A 131 0.72 -3.04 13.16
N ARG A 132 0.04 -4.15 12.90
CA ARG A 132 0.67 -5.43 12.57
C ARG A 132 1.25 -5.38 11.16
N ALA A 133 0.44 -4.90 10.21
CA ALA A 133 0.83 -4.70 8.83
C ALA A 133 0.25 -3.39 8.29
N GLY A 134 0.98 -2.70 7.42
CA GLY A 134 0.41 -1.59 6.66
C GLY A 134 -0.63 -2.10 5.68
N ILE A 135 -0.22 -2.96 4.77
CA ILE A 135 -1.09 -3.64 3.81
C ILE A 135 -0.92 -5.13 3.97
N GLN A 136 -2.04 -5.87 4.02
CA GLN A 136 -2.03 -7.33 4.04
C GLN A 136 -2.80 -7.88 2.84
N LEU A 137 -2.22 -8.82 2.12
CA LEU A 137 -2.89 -9.61 1.09
C LEU A 137 -2.99 -11.04 1.60
N THR A 138 -4.21 -11.54 1.84
CA THR A 138 -4.45 -12.94 2.23
C THR A 138 -5.06 -13.76 1.08
N ASP A 139 -5.26 -13.14 -0.07
CA ASP A 139 -5.91 -13.67 -1.27
C ASP A 139 -4.92 -13.76 -2.44
N THR A 140 -5.28 -14.53 -3.47
CA THR A 140 -4.69 -14.40 -4.80
C THR A 140 -5.04 -13.03 -5.37
N ALA A 141 -4.08 -12.34 -5.98
CA ALA A 141 -4.30 -10.99 -6.47
C ALA A 141 -3.64 -10.72 -7.83
N THR A 142 -4.33 -9.98 -8.68
CA THR A 142 -3.84 -9.59 -10.02
C THR A 142 -4.06 -8.10 -10.27
N TYR A 143 -3.08 -7.38 -10.83
CA TYR A 143 -3.19 -5.94 -11.14
C TYR A 143 -3.47 -5.06 -9.90
N VAL A 144 -2.67 -5.25 -8.84
CA VAL A 144 -2.71 -4.38 -7.65
C VAL A 144 -1.48 -3.47 -7.65
N ALA A 145 -1.72 -2.16 -7.53
CA ALA A 145 -0.68 -1.15 -7.45
C ALA A 145 -0.71 -0.44 -6.10
N VAL A 146 0.43 -0.41 -5.42
CA VAL A 146 0.69 0.39 -4.21
C VAL A 146 1.75 1.42 -4.57
N SER A 147 1.33 2.68 -4.61
CA SER A 147 2.19 3.77 -5.03
C SER A 147 2.13 4.99 -4.13
N ARG A 148 3.24 5.72 -4.01
CA ARG A 148 3.30 6.99 -3.28
C ARG A 148 2.75 6.89 -1.84
N THR A 149 2.79 5.69 -1.26
CA THR A 149 2.15 5.39 0.02
C THR A 149 3.20 5.34 1.11
N VAL A 150 2.85 5.89 2.27
CA VAL A 150 3.64 5.83 3.49
C VAL A 150 3.10 4.74 4.39
N VAL A 151 3.96 3.82 4.83
CA VAL A 151 3.67 2.92 5.95
C VAL A 151 4.64 3.27 7.08
N GLN A 152 4.09 3.65 8.24
CA GLN A 152 4.89 4.01 9.40
C GLN A 152 4.55 3.14 10.61
N SER A 153 5.58 2.68 11.34
CA SER A 153 5.43 1.98 12.63
C SER A 153 4.57 0.71 12.54
N ALA A 154 4.95 -0.18 11.62
CA ALA A 154 4.25 -1.45 11.39
C ALA A 154 5.18 -2.68 11.58
N GLY A 155 4.62 -3.82 11.97
CA GLY A 155 5.37 -5.09 11.99
C GLY A 155 5.82 -5.54 10.60
N ALA A 156 4.99 -5.35 9.58
CA ALA A 156 5.34 -5.49 8.17
C ALA A 156 4.81 -4.29 7.38
N ALA A 157 5.55 -3.80 6.39
CA ALA A 157 5.02 -2.76 5.51
C ALA A 157 3.92 -3.33 4.60
N LEU A 158 4.28 -4.36 3.83
CA LEU A 158 3.36 -5.18 3.04
C LEU A 158 3.56 -6.63 3.45
N GLU A 159 2.46 -7.32 3.74
CA GLU A 159 2.45 -8.73 4.11
C GLU A 159 1.61 -9.51 3.10
N PHE A 160 2.18 -10.58 2.57
CA PHE A 160 1.58 -11.50 1.63
C PHE A 160 1.41 -12.84 2.34
N SER A 161 0.19 -13.14 2.77
CA SER A 161 -0.15 -14.24 3.67
C SER A 161 -0.84 -15.39 2.95
N GLY A 162 -0.66 -16.60 3.50
CA GLY A 162 -1.30 -17.82 3.03
C GLY A 162 -0.42 -18.68 2.11
N GLU A 163 -0.70 -19.97 2.11
CA GLU A 163 -0.07 -20.96 1.23
C GLU A 163 -0.70 -20.95 -0.17
N ASN A 164 0.05 -21.40 -1.18
CA ASN A 164 -0.43 -21.60 -2.55
C ASN A 164 -1.09 -20.36 -3.19
N ARG A 165 -0.62 -19.17 -2.83
CA ARG A 165 -1.12 -17.90 -3.39
C ARG A 165 -0.40 -17.52 -4.67
N THR A 166 -1.17 -16.95 -5.59
CA THR A 166 -0.67 -16.43 -6.86
C THR A 166 -0.77 -14.90 -6.86
N TRP A 167 0.33 -14.22 -7.17
CA TRP A 167 0.37 -12.77 -7.27
C TRP A 167 0.92 -12.34 -8.63
N ARG A 168 0.10 -11.63 -9.40
CA ARG A 168 0.42 -11.25 -10.77
C ARG A 168 0.26 -9.75 -11.01
N HIS A 169 1.15 -9.19 -11.82
CA HIS A 169 1.09 -7.76 -12.19
C HIS A 169 1.03 -6.82 -10.97
N LEU A 170 1.78 -7.13 -9.92
CA LEU A 170 1.86 -6.28 -8.74
C LEU A 170 2.84 -5.14 -8.95
N LYS A 171 2.47 -3.93 -8.54
CA LYS A 171 3.34 -2.76 -8.61
C LYS A 171 3.51 -2.14 -7.22
N ILE A 172 4.72 -2.20 -6.69
CA ILE A 172 5.07 -1.64 -5.38
C ILE A 172 6.12 -0.58 -5.66
N HIS A 173 5.70 0.67 -5.83
CA HIS A 173 6.62 1.71 -6.27
C HIS A 173 6.49 3.05 -5.57
N ASN A 174 7.61 3.76 -5.44
CA ASN A 174 7.65 5.10 -4.84
C ASN A 174 7.00 5.14 -3.43
N ASN A 175 7.15 4.10 -2.63
CA ASN A 175 6.60 4.07 -1.27
C ASN A 175 7.68 4.40 -0.24
N THR A 176 7.29 4.97 0.91
CA THR A 176 8.17 5.12 2.07
C THR A 176 7.73 4.17 3.17
N PHE A 177 8.60 3.23 3.53
CA PHE A 177 8.41 2.32 4.65
C PHE A 177 9.30 2.78 5.80
N SER A 178 8.71 3.43 6.80
CA SER A 178 9.41 4.14 7.88
C SER A 178 9.21 3.46 9.23
N LYS A 179 10.29 3.13 9.94
CA LYS A 179 10.21 2.52 11.28
C LYS A 179 9.34 1.26 11.30
N VAL A 180 9.42 0.47 10.24
CA VAL A 180 8.75 -0.84 10.16
C VAL A 180 9.72 -1.92 10.63
N GLN A 181 9.21 -3.01 11.19
CA GLN A 181 10.09 -4.12 11.59
C GLN A 181 10.58 -4.87 10.34
N ARG A 182 9.71 -5.08 9.36
CA ARG A 182 10.00 -5.78 8.10
C ARG A 182 9.34 -5.06 6.93
N GLY A 183 9.97 -5.12 5.75
CA GLY A 183 9.50 -4.43 4.56
C GLY A 183 8.39 -5.22 3.87
N LEU A 184 8.76 -5.97 2.84
CA LEU A 184 7.89 -6.88 2.12
C LEU A 184 8.04 -8.29 2.71
N VAL A 185 6.96 -8.86 3.25
CA VAL A 185 7.00 -10.18 3.88
C VAL A 185 6.06 -11.11 3.14
N PHE A 186 6.62 -12.15 2.53
CA PHE A 186 5.89 -13.29 1.99
C PHE A 186 5.93 -14.40 3.03
N GLU A 187 4.79 -14.74 3.60
CA GLU A 187 4.67 -15.81 4.60
C GLU A 187 5.12 -17.14 3.99
N HIS A 188 4.70 -17.40 2.76
CA HIS A 188 5.12 -18.56 1.98
C HIS A 188 5.62 -18.12 0.61
N MET A 189 6.47 -18.96 0.01
CA MET A 189 6.89 -18.79 -1.37
C MET A 189 5.65 -18.72 -2.29
N PRO A 190 5.46 -17.64 -3.08
CA PRO A 190 4.38 -17.54 -4.06
C PRO A 190 4.44 -18.70 -5.06
N THR A 191 3.30 -19.12 -5.63
CA THR A 191 3.28 -20.16 -6.66
C THR A 191 4.10 -19.77 -7.89
N ASP A 192 4.47 -20.76 -8.70
CA ASP A 192 5.16 -20.59 -9.99
C ASP A 192 4.35 -19.82 -11.05
N ASN A 193 3.04 -19.68 -10.84
CA ASN A 193 2.16 -18.84 -11.65
C ASN A 193 2.23 -17.34 -11.31
N SER A 194 3.01 -16.95 -10.29
CA SER A 194 3.21 -15.55 -9.91
C SER A 194 4.20 -14.88 -10.87
N ASP A 195 3.84 -13.71 -11.42
CA ASP A 195 4.64 -13.02 -12.43
C ASP A 195 4.46 -11.49 -12.39
N ASN A 196 5.33 -10.79 -13.13
CA ASN A 196 5.22 -9.35 -13.34
C ASN A 196 5.10 -8.52 -12.05
N VAL A 197 5.75 -8.98 -10.97
CA VAL A 197 5.85 -8.24 -9.71
C VAL A 197 7.00 -7.25 -9.81
N THR A 198 6.71 -5.99 -9.53
CA THR A 198 7.68 -4.89 -9.58
C THR A 198 7.81 -4.20 -8.22
N ILE A 199 9.04 -4.03 -7.76
CA ILE A 199 9.43 -3.40 -6.49
C ILE A 199 10.46 -2.32 -6.83
N ARG A 200 10.01 -1.07 -6.98
CA ARG A 200 10.85 -0.02 -7.57
C ARG A 200 10.78 1.29 -6.79
N ARG A 201 11.91 2.00 -6.65
CA ARG A 201 11.90 3.37 -6.09
C ARG A 201 11.31 3.48 -4.69
N ASN A 202 11.29 2.39 -3.93
CA ASN A 202 10.83 2.42 -2.55
C ASN A 202 11.97 2.89 -1.63
N LEU A 203 11.61 3.60 -0.57
CA LEU A 203 12.50 4.02 0.49
C LEU A 203 12.22 3.20 1.75
N PHE A 204 13.21 2.44 2.20
CA PHE A 204 13.21 1.73 3.48
C PHE A 204 13.97 2.58 4.50
N HIS A 205 13.24 3.29 5.35
CA HIS A 205 13.80 4.25 6.30
C HIS A 205 13.68 3.73 7.74
N GLU A 206 14.81 3.63 8.43
CA GLU A 206 14.87 3.14 9.81
C GLU A 206 14.13 1.80 9.99
N ILE A 207 14.22 0.92 8.99
CA ILE A 207 13.70 -0.44 9.08
C ILE A 207 14.57 -1.27 10.04
N GLU A 208 13.95 -2.06 10.92
CA GLU A 208 14.68 -2.85 11.92
C GLU A 208 15.24 -4.16 11.33
N GLY A 209 14.48 -4.81 10.45
CA GLY A 209 14.77 -6.10 9.85
C GLY A 209 14.83 -6.05 8.31
N PRO A 210 14.56 -7.18 7.62
CA PRO A 210 14.77 -7.31 6.19
C PRO A 210 13.83 -6.43 5.37
N GLU A 211 14.36 -5.85 4.28
CA GLU A 211 13.54 -5.10 3.32
C GLU A 211 12.61 -6.01 2.51
N CYS A 212 13.01 -7.26 2.25
CA CYS A 212 12.19 -8.29 1.62
C CYS A 212 12.51 -9.69 2.16
N LEU A 213 11.50 -10.43 2.58
CA LEU A 213 11.65 -11.75 3.19
C LEU A 213 10.60 -12.72 2.66
N VAL A 214 11.00 -13.94 2.33
CA VAL A 214 10.11 -15.10 2.22
C VAL A 214 10.37 -16.00 3.41
N GLU A 215 9.40 -16.14 4.31
CA GLU A 215 9.60 -16.85 5.58
C GLU A 215 9.70 -18.36 5.37
N ASN A 216 8.82 -18.91 4.53
CA ASN A 216 8.71 -20.35 4.33
C ASN A 216 8.94 -20.75 2.87
N GLY A 217 9.81 -21.73 2.65
CA GLY A 217 9.98 -22.39 1.35
C GLY A 217 10.67 -21.54 0.27
N TYR A 218 11.54 -20.59 0.63
CA TYR A 218 12.22 -19.74 -0.35
C TYR A 218 12.97 -20.53 -1.43
N VAL A 219 12.65 -20.24 -2.69
CA VAL A 219 13.32 -20.79 -3.88
C VAL A 219 13.75 -19.63 -4.79
N GLU A 220 15.06 -19.42 -4.91
CA GLU A 220 15.68 -18.30 -5.64
C GLU A 220 15.19 -18.18 -7.10
N LEU A 221 15.13 -19.31 -7.82
CA LEU A 221 14.71 -19.33 -9.23
C LEU A 221 13.25 -18.88 -9.37
N GLN A 222 12.36 -19.40 -8.53
CA GLN A 222 10.94 -19.10 -8.55
C GLN A 222 10.67 -17.64 -8.14
N PHE A 223 11.41 -17.11 -7.16
CA PHE A 223 11.30 -15.69 -6.80
C PHE A 223 11.77 -14.82 -7.97
N SER A 224 12.89 -15.18 -8.60
CA SER A 224 13.44 -14.47 -9.75
C SER A 224 12.51 -14.52 -10.98
N GLN A 225 11.76 -15.59 -11.17
CA GLN A 225 10.71 -15.68 -12.21
C GLN A 225 9.56 -14.70 -11.95
N MET A 226 9.11 -14.60 -10.70
CA MET A 226 8.07 -13.65 -10.30
C MET A 226 8.45 -12.19 -10.60
N VAL A 227 9.72 -11.84 -10.44
CA VAL A 227 10.28 -10.50 -10.71
C VAL A 227 11.11 -10.44 -12.01
N SER A 228 10.83 -11.31 -12.98
CA SER A 228 11.70 -11.50 -14.16
C SER A 228 11.70 -10.35 -15.17
N THR A 229 10.68 -9.49 -15.16
CA THR A 229 10.62 -8.34 -16.08
C THR A 229 11.82 -7.41 -15.87
N ALA A 230 12.38 -6.89 -16.97
CA ALA A 230 13.52 -5.99 -16.90
C ALA A 230 13.22 -4.77 -16.01
N GLY A 231 14.07 -4.55 -15.02
CA GLY A 231 13.91 -3.45 -14.06
C GLY A 231 12.76 -3.65 -13.07
N SER A 232 12.27 -4.87 -12.85
CA SER A 232 11.28 -5.18 -11.82
C SER A 232 11.76 -4.83 -10.42
N ILE A 233 13.03 -5.08 -10.11
CA ILE A 233 13.68 -4.59 -8.89
C ILE A 233 14.68 -3.53 -9.32
N THR A 234 14.39 -2.26 -9.01
CA THR A 234 15.32 -1.17 -9.34
C THR A 234 15.13 0.05 -8.45
N GLU A 235 16.20 0.80 -8.27
CA GLU A 235 16.18 2.10 -7.60
C GLU A 235 15.55 2.08 -6.20
N ASN A 236 15.56 0.97 -5.47
CA ASN A 236 15.18 0.96 -4.05
C ASN A 236 16.34 1.48 -3.20
N TRP A 237 16.02 2.13 -2.07
CA TRP A 237 16.99 2.77 -1.19
C TRP A 237 16.71 2.41 0.26
N SER A 238 17.76 2.22 1.04
CA SER A 238 17.66 1.88 2.46
C SER A 238 18.62 2.73 3.30
N THR A 239 18.16 3.20 4.45
CA THR A 239 19.04 3.85 5.44
C THR A 239 19.95 2.84 6.15
N ARG A 240 19.68 1.53 6.01
CA ARG A 240 20.54 0.47 6.54
C ARG A 240 21.81 0.36 5.72
N THR A 241 22.96 0.24 6.40
CA THR A 241 24.28 0.13 5.77
C THR A 241 24.54 -1.25 5.16
N ALA A 242 23.83 -2.28 5.63
CA ALA A 242 23.94 -3.66 5.15
C ALA A 242 22.56 -4.35 5.18
N PRO A 243 22.37 -5.44 4.40
CA PRO A 243 21.18 -6.31 4.49
C PRO A 243 20.95 -6.83 5.90
N ALA A 244 19.75 -7.33 6.21
CA ALA A 244 19.55 -8.05 7.47
C ALA A 244 20.45 -9.29 7.47
N ASP A 245 21.11 -9.56 8.59
CA ASP A 245 21.89 -10.80 8.73
C ASP A 245 20.90 -11.94 9.02
N LEU A 246 20.08 -12.29 8.02
CA LEU A 246 19.11 -13.36 8.09
C LEU A 246 19.44 -14.40 7.03
N LYS A 247 20.18 -15.42 7.46
CA LYS A 247 20.31 -16.66 6.68
C LYS A 247 18.92 -17.32 6.60
N LYS A 248 18.47 -17.53 5.34
CA LYS A 248 17.20 -18.11 4.84
C LYS A 248 16.12 -17.05 4.51
N GLY A 249 15.79 -16.92 3.22
CA GLY A 249 14.57 -16.26 2.74
C GLY A 249 14.67 -14.78 2.37
N GLU A 250 15.72 -14.07 2.79
CA GLU A 250 15.89 -12.64 2.46
C GLU A 250 16.25 -12.43 0.99
N ARG A 251 15.60 -11.45 0.36
CA ARG A 251 15.88 -11.02 -1.02
C ARG A 251 16.50 -9.63 -1.01
N GLU A 252 17.70 -9.50 -1.58
CA GLU A 252 18.33 -8.19 -1.81
C GLU A 252 17.51 -7.35 -2.80
N LEU A 253 17.14 -6.14 -2.38
CA LEU A 253 16.37 -5.17 -3.18
C LEU A 253 17.21 -3.98 -3.65
N MET A 254 18.36 -3.72 -3.02
CA MET A 254 19.33 -2.69 -3.37
C MET A 254 20.38 -3.31 -4.31
N LEU A 255 19.92 -3.67 -5.50
CA LEU A 255 20.71 -4.40 -6.50
C LEU A 255 21.87 -3.55 -7.07
N PRO A 256 23.00 -4.18 -7.45
CA PRO A 256 24.15 -3.50 -8.01
C PRO A 256 23.77 -2.74 -9.30
N GLY A 257 24.18 -1.46 -9.38
CA GLY A 257 23.89 -0.60 -10.54
C GLY A 257 23.86 0.89 -10.20
N LEU A 258 23.54 1.22 -8.94
CA LEU A 258 23.66 2.56 -8.38
C LEU A 258 24.55 2.50 -7.13
N LYS A 259 25.71 3.16 -7.17
CA LYS A 259 26.52 3.36 -5.96
C LYS A 259 25.63 4.06 -4.91
N GLN A 260 25.68 3.63 -3.64
CA GLN A 260 25.08 4.30 -2.47
C GLN A 260 23.58 4.05 -2.17
N GLN A 261 22.95 2.98 -2.67
CA GLN A 261 21.55 2.66 -2.31
C GLN A 261 21.34 2.21 -0.85
N ARG A 262 22.43 1.90 -0.12
CA ARG A 262 22.43 1.54 1.30
C ARG A 262 23.15 2.62 2.11
N GLY A 263 22.76 2.74 3.38
CA GLY A 263 23.37 3.67 4.33
C GLY A 263 23.08 5.14 4.04
N VAL A 264 21.99 5.44 3.31
CA VAL A 264 21.64 6.83 3.01
C VAL A 264 21.14 7.57 4.22
N LYS A 265 21.43 8.87 4.26
CA LYS A 265 20.84 9.81 5.22
C LYS A 265 19.69 10.52 4.53
N VAL A 266 18.50 10.37 5.09
CA VAL A 266 17.28 11.00 4.56
C VAL A 266 16.73 11.96 5.60
N GLU A 267 16.51 13.20 5.19
CA GLU A 267 15.72 14.17 5.94
C GLU A 267 14.36 14.30 5.29
N PHE A 268 13.32 14.52 6.09
CA PHE A 268 11.96 14.70 5.62
C PHE A 268 11.50 16.15 5.77
N SER A 269 10.64 16.59 4.86
CA SER A 269 10.02 17.92 4.92
C SER A 269 9.19 18.07 6.19
N SER A 270 8.41 17.04 6.52
CA SER A 270 7.65 16.94 7.76
C SER A 270 7.63 15.52 8.32
N THR A 271 7.57 15.41 9.64
CA THR A 271 7.30 14.16 10.37
C THR A 271 5.93 14.18 11.06
N ASP A 272 5.12 15.22 10.84
CA ASP A 272 3.72 15.27 11.30
C ASP A 272 2.83 14.47 10.34
N PRO A 273 2.16 13.39 10.81
CA PRO A 273 1.28 12.57 9.96
C PRO A 273 0.09 13.32 9.35
N ALA A 274 -0.26 14.50 9.86
CA ALA A 274 -1.28 15.38 9.29
C ALA A 274 -0.78 16.29 8.17
N ALA A 275 0.52 16.58 8.10
CA ALA A 275 1.08 17.50 7.12
C ALA A 275 1.00 16.94 5.69
N SER A 276 0.72 17.75 4.68
CA SER A 276 0.56 17.28 3.28
C SER A 276 1.85 16.68 2.68
N ASP A 277 3.01 17.03 3.23
CA ASP A 277 4.36 16.59 2.89
C ASP A 277 4.95 15.58 3.91
N PHE A 278 4.09 14.89 4.67
CA PHE A 278 4.48 13.88 5.64
C PHE A 278 5.40 12.82 5.02
N LEU A 279 6.62 12.71 5.57
CA LEU A 279 7.68 11.82 5.11
C LEU A 279 8.04 11.96 3.62
N GLU A 280 7.81 13.14 3.04
CA GLU A 280 8.38 13.54 1.75
C GLU A 280 9.89 13.79 1.92
N PRO A 281 10.79 13.05 1.23
CA PRO A 281 12.22 13.31 1.31
C PRO A 281 12.58 14.73 0.86
N ARG A 282 13.43 15.42 1.61
CA ARG A 282 13.90 16.75 1.25
C ARG A 282 14.77 16.71 -0.01
N ASP A 283 14.76 17.82 -0.76
CA ASP A 283 15.61 17.96 -1.93
C ASP A 283 17.09 17.78 -1.58
N GLY A 284 17.77 16.93 -2.36
CA GLY A 284 19.20 16.65 -2.20
C GLY A 284 19.55 15.48 -1.29
N THR A 285 18.60 14.88 -0.56
CA THR A 285 18.88 13.72 0.30
C THR A 285 18.89 12.39 -0.47
N LEU A 286 18.21 12.34 -1.61
CA LEU A 286 18.13 11.19 -2.52
C LEU A 286 18.39 11.66 -3.95
N PRO A 287 18.75 10.75 -4.89
CA PRO A 287 18.94 11.11 -6.29
C PRO A 287 17.78 11.94 -6.85
N ARG A 288 18.15 12.94 -7.63
CA ARG A 288 17.21 13.94 -8.12
C ARG A 288 16.16 13.31 -9.05
N ARG A 289 14.93 13.80 -8.88
CA ARG A 289 13.79 13.59 -9.75
C ARG A 289 14.15 13.81 -11.23
N GLY A 290 14.11 12.74 -12.03
CA GLY A 290 14.18 12.84 -13.49
C GLY A 290 12.93 13.51 -14.07
N PRO A 291 12.90 13.88 -15.36
CA PRO A 291 11.68 14.31 -16.05
C PRO A 291 10.69 13.13 -16.03
N GLY A 292 9.78 13.14 -15.07
CA GLY A 292 8.96 11.98 -14.74
C GLY A 292 7.68 11.90 -15.53
N ASN A 293 7.34 10.69 -15.99
CA ASN A 293 5.99 10.33 -16.40
C ASN A 293 5.10 10.29 -15.14
N PRO A 294 3.92 10.96 -15.10
CA PRO A 294 3.00 10.84 -13.97
C PRO A 294 2.60 9.39 -13.63
N LYS A 295 2.58 8.52 -14.64
CA LYS A 295 2.30 7.08 -14.50
C LYS A 295 3.52 6.25 -14.09
N ASP A 296 4.72 6.82 -14.17
CA ASP A 296 5.98 6.19 -13.74
C ASP A 296 6.93 7.25 -13.18
N PRO A 297 6.63 7.82 -11.99
CA PRO A 297 7.40 8.93 -11.46
C PRO A 297 8.81 8.50 -11.07
N ALA A 298 9.80 9.29 -11.49
CA ALA A 298 11.23 9.03 -11.30
C ALA A 298 11.79 9.61 -9.98
N PHE A 299 11.03 9.57 -8.89
CA PHE A 299 11.49 9.97 -7.55
C PHE A 299 11.52 8.76 -6.60
N ILE A 300 12.23 8.85 -5.49
CA ILE A 300 12.33 7.74 -4.51
C ILE A 300 11.50 8.09 -3.27
N GLY A 301 10.82 7.08 -2.72
CA GLY A 301 9.92 7.24 -1.58
C GLY A 301 8.59 7.90 -1.95
N ALA A 302 7.70 7.99 -0.97
CA ALA A 302 6.40 8.62 -1.10
C ALA A 302 6.55 10.14 -1.25
N GLN A 303 6.02 10.69 -2.35
CA GLN A 303 5.96 12.12 -2.61
C GLN A 303 4.66 12.45 -3.34
N PRO A 304 4.06 13.64 -3.11
CA PRO A 304 3.01 14.14 -3.96
C PRO A 304 3.51 14.30 -5.40
N PHE A 305 2.74 13.87 -6.38
CA PHE A 305 3.11 14.15 -7.77
C PHE A 305 2.86 15.63 -8.08
N ARG A 306 3.93 16.42 -8.16
CA ARG A 306 3.87 17.83 -8.60
C ARG A 306 4.48 17.94 -9.99
N ALA A 307 3.70 18.15 -11.06
CA ALA A 307 4.30 18.41 -12.38
C ALA A 307 5.33 19.54 -12.25
N ARG A 308 6.53 19.39 -12.82
CA ARG A 308 7.47 20.52 -12.86
C ARG A 308 6.82 21.63 -13.68
N ARG A 309 6.74 22.83 -13.11
CA ARG A 309 6.49 24.06 -13.87
C ARG A 309 7.72 24.38 -14.72
#